data_AF-A0A6G0JUR5-F1
#
_entry.id   AF-A0A6G0JUR5-F1
#
_cell.length_a   1.000
_cell.length_b   1.000
_cell.length_c   1.000
_cell.angle_alpha   90.00
_cell.angle_beta   90.00
_cell.angle_gamma   90.00
#
_symmetry.space_group_name_H-M   'P 1'
#
loop_
_entity.id
_entity.type
_entity.pdbx_description
1 polymer ?
#
loop_
_entity_poly.entity_id
_entity_poly.type
_entity_poly.pdbx_seq_one_letter_code
_entity_poly.pdbx_strand_id
1 'polypeptide(L)'
;MQRNPVDNRLTDAQRERYQALNELEGVIAKAMEQLFVRYRFPLEPLSDTSLERLMGMRGKKLNATLFAKEMQRIALMACYTLQPALRADWSTLRLTSRLRSIPDQGNWLYFKKAGRLYTFRVVMQDFKNSRHMGKTTLEVKRDLAYVLSAWLRVLQQLQDRVEYLFIWSFRQGRLTHVASRNSLARRIPRIFNAYAGTPLTVNDMRHIH
;
A
#
# COMPACT_ATOMS: atom_id res chain seq x y z
N MET A 1 47.09 11.46 11.54
CA MET A 1 46.09 11.91 10.54
C MET A 1 44.70 11.60 11.07
N GLN A 2 44.00 12.60 11.60
CA GLN A 2 42.59 12.47 11.99
C GLN A 2 41.73 12.47 10.72
N ARG A 3 40.87 11.46 10.56
CA ARG A 3 39.85 11.45 9.51
C ARG A 3 38.79 12.49 9.87
N ASN A 4 38.63 13.50 9.03
CA ASN A 4 37.55 14.48 9.12
C ASN A 4 36.19 13.78 9.17
N PRO A 5 35.22 14.32 9.94
CA PRO A 5 33.88 13.77 10.00
C PRO A 5 33.27 13.83 8.59
N VAL A 6 32.69 12.71 8.17
CA VAL A 6 31.94 12.62 6.91
C VAL A 6 30.89 13.72 6.92
N ASP A 7 31.08 14.69 6.03
CA ASP A 7 30.17 15.80 5.81
C ASP A 7 28.84 15.17 5.38
N ASN A 8 27.88 15.09 6.31
CA ASN A 8 26.54 14.52 6.11
C ASN A 8 25.66 15.46 5.26
N ARG A 9 26.24 16.03 4.19
CA ARG A 9 25.54 16.87 3.23
C ARG A 9 24.94 15.96 2.16
N LEU A 10 23.62 15.89 2.15
CA LEU A 10 22.85 15.27 1.06
C LEU A 10 23.35 15.84 -0.27
N THR A 11 23.74 14.97 -1.20
CA THR A 11 24.07 15.33 -2.58
C THR A 11 22.88 16.02 -3.26
N ASP A 12 23.10 16.82 -4.29
CA ASP A 12 22.02 17.52 -4.99
C ASP A 12 20.98 16.54 -5.57
N ALA A 13 21.45 15.40 -6.10
CA ALA A 13 20.59 14.31 -6.55
C ALA A 13 19.78 13.65 -5.41
N GLN A 14 20.26 13.71 -4.16
CA GLN A 14 19.50 13.29 -2.98
C GLN A 14 18.53 14.38 -2.52
N ARG A 15 18.90 15.68 -2.61
CA ARG A 15 18.02 16.81 -2.27
C ARG A 15 16.83 16.95 -3.21
N GLU A 16 17.04 16.85 -4.52
CA GLU A 16 15.96 16.83 -5.51
C GLU A 16 15.02 15.66 -5.28
N ARG A 17 15.57 14.48 -4.94
CA ARG A 17 14.77 13.34 -4.50
C ARG A 17 13.99 13.64 -3.22
N TYR A 18 14.58 14.30 -2.23
CA TYR A 18 13.89 14.70 -1.00
C TYR A 18 12.73 15.68 -1.24
N GLN A 19 12.87 16.64 -2.15
CA GLN A 19 11.79 17.54 -2.52
C GLN A 19 10.66 16.80 -3.25
N ALA A 20 10.99 15.91 -4.18
CA ALA A 20 10.01 15.06 -4.86
C ALA A 20 9.19 14.17 -3.89
N LEU A 21 9.68 13.93 -2.67
CA LEU A 21 9.05 13.06 -1.69
C LEU A 21 7.99 13.73 -0.82
N ASN A 22 8.21 14.99 -0.46
CA ASN A 22 7.17 15.80 0.19
C ASN A 22 5.95 15.95 -0.73
N GLU A 23 6.15 15.86 -2.04
CA GLU A 23 5.09 15.90 -3.03
C GLU A 23 4.34 14.56 -3.17
N LEU A 24 4.96 13.41 -2.83
CA LEU A 24 4.33 12.10 -3.05
C LEU A 24 3.09 11.86 -2.19
N GLU A 25 3.05 12.40 -0.97
CA GLU A 25 1.83 12.34 -0.14
C GLU A 25 0.68 13.09 -0.83
N GLY A 26 0.97 14.27 -1.39
CA GLY A 26 0.05 15.05 -2.21
C GLY A 26 -0.38 14.32 -3.48
N VAL A 27 0.53 13.61 -4.15
CA VAL A 27 0.23 12.76 -5.31
C VAL A 27 -0.75 11.64 -4.95
N ILE A 28 -0.57 10.98 -3.79
CA ILE A 28 -1.49 9.94 -3.31
C ILE A 28 -2.87 10.52 -3.02
N ALA A 29 -2.93 11.64 -2.30
CA ALA A 29 -4.20 12.31 -1.98
C ALA A 29 -4.96 12.72 -3.25
N LYS A 30 -4.26 13.35 -4.21
CA LYS A 30 -4.81 13.74 -5.51
C LYS A 30 -5.27 12.52 -6.33
N ALA A 31 -4.51 11.43 -6.32
CA ALA A 31 -4.90 10.21 -7.03
C ALA A 31 -6.16 9.56 -6.44
N MET A 32 -6.28 9.54 -5.10
CA MET A 32 -7.50 9.10 -4.41
C MET A 32 -8.69 9.98 -4.78
N GLU A 33 -8.53 11.30 -4.70
CA GLU A 33 -9.57 12.26 -5.04
C GLU A 33 -10.06 12.07 -6.48
N GLN A 34 -9.14 12.05 -7.44
CA GLN A 34 -9.48 11.88 -8.86
C GLN A 34 -10.22 10.57 -9.12
N LEU A 35 -9.79 9.46 -8.49
CA LEU A 35 -10.48 8.17 -8.61
C LEU A 35 -11.91 8.26 -8.08
N PHE A 36 -12.12 8.86 -6.91
CA PHE A 36 -13.42 8.95 -6.27
C PHE A 36 -14.36 9.90 -7.03
N VAL A 37 -13.88 11.07 -7.43
CA VAL A 37 -14.63 12.05 -8.26
C VAL A 37 -15.05 11.42 -9.58
N ARG A 38 -14.15 10.69 -10.26
CA ARG A 38 -14.46 10.02 -11.52
C ARG A 38 -15.60 9.01 -11.40
N TYR A 39 -15.73 8.36 -10.23
CA TYR A 39 -16.82 7.43 -9.93
C TYR A 39 -18.02 8.09 -9.25
N ARG A 40 -17.94 9.41 -8.98
CA ARG A 40 -18.91 10.21 -8.21
C ARG A 40 -19.17 9.60 -6.83
N PHE A 41 -18.10 9.22 -6.15
CA PHE A 41 -18.14 8.84 -4.74
C PHE A 41 -17.74 10.04 -3.87
N PRO A 42 -18.32 10.18 -2.67
CA PRO A 42 -17.92 11.22 -1.74
C PRO A 42 -16.46 11.03 -1.32
N LEU A 43 -15.74 12.13 -1.06
CA LEU A 43 -14.35 12.12 -0.57
C LEU A 43 -14.26 11.75 0.93
N GLU A 44 -14.89 10.63 1.27
CA GLU A 44 -15.00 10.07 2.60
C GLU A 44 -14.61 8.59 2.56
N PRO A 45 -14.40 7.93 3.72
CA PRO A 45 -14.27 6.48 3.76
C PRO A 45 -15.39 5.81 2.96
N LEU A 46 -15.01 5.01 1.97
CA LEU A 46 -15.90 4.40 0.99
C LEU A 46 -17.08 3.69 1.68
N SER A 47 -18.31 4.16 1.53
CA SER A 47 -19.49 3.63 2.23
C SER A 47 -20.00 2.31 1.63
N ASP A 48 -20.87 1.59 2.35
CA ASP A 48 -21.51 0.37 1.83
C ASP A 48 -22.36 0.68 0.59
N THR A 49 -23.10 1.78 0.61
CA THR A 49 -23.85 2.27 -0.57
C THR A 49 -22.94 2.56 -1.77
N SER A 50 -21.74 3.12 -1.53
CA SER A 50 -20.78 3.37 -2.61
C SER A 50 -20.22 2.06 -3.16
N LEU A 51 -20.00 1.06 -2.31
CA LEU A 51 -19.55 -0.28 -2.71
C LEU A 51 -20.62 -1.02 -3.51
N GLU A 52 -21.87 -1.02 -3.05
CA GLU A 52 -23.01 -1.59 -3.77
C GLU A 52 -23.15 -0.95 -5.15
N ARG A 53 -23.11 0.39 -5.20
CA ARG A 53 -23.13 1.13 -6.46
C ARG A 53 -21.98 0.72 -7.36
N LEU A 54 -20.76 0.58 -6.83
CA LEU A 54 -19.59 0.14 -7.59
C LEU A 54 -19.79 -1.26 -8.18
N MET A 55 -20.28 -2.20 -7.39
CA MET A 55 -20.54 -3.59 -7.81
C MET A 55 -21.66 -3.67 -8.86
N GLY A 56 -22.61 -2.73 -8.84
CA GLY A 56 -23.66 -2.58 -9.85
C GLY A 56 -23.21 -1.99 -11.19
N MET A 57 -21.96 -1.50 -11.33
CA MET A 57 -21.47 -0.88 -12.58
C MET A 57 -21.01 -1.90 -13.64
N ARG A 58 -21.60 -3.10 -13.69
CA ARG A 58 -21.21 -4.14 -14.66
C ARG A 58 -21.46 -3.68 -16.11
N GLY A 59 -20.54 -4.02 -17.02
CA GLY A 59 -20.64 -3.68 -18.45
C GLY A 59 -20.44 -2.21 -18.81
N LYS A 60 -20.20 -1.33 -17.84
CA LYS A 60 -20.01 0.10 -18.06
C LYS A 60 -18.53 0.43 -18.35
N LYS A 61 -18.31 1.55 -19.07
CA LYS A 61 -16.98 2.14 -19.32
C LYS A 61 -16.19 2.35 -18.02
N LEU A 62 -16.89 2.73 -16.95
CA LEU A 62 -16.40 2.69 -15.57
C LEU A 62 -17.01 1.49 -14.87
N ASN A 63 -16.18 0.64 -14.26
CA ASN A 63 -16.64 -0.56 -13.56
C ASN A 63 -15.76 -0.88 -12.35
N ALA A 64 -16.21 -1.84 -11.53
CA ALA A 64 -15.52 -2.31 -10.34
C ALA A 64 -14.09 -2.81 -10.61
N THR A 65 -13.87 -3.47 -11.75
CA THR A 65 -12.54 -3.99 -12.11
C THR A 65 -11.54 -2.86 -12.36
N LEU A 66 -11.94 -1.83 -13.10
CA LEU A 66 -11.10 -0.66 -13.34
C LEU A 66 -10.81 0.12 -12.05
N PHE A 67 -11.84 0.31 -11.22
CA PHE A 67 -11.69 0.96 -9.92
C PHE A 67 -10.69 0.20 -9.06
N ALA A 68 -10.85 -1.11 -8.93
CA ALA A 68 -10.00 -1.95 -8.10
C ALA A 68 -8.55 -2.03 -8.62
N LYS A 69 -8.34 -2.03 -9.94
CA LYS A 69 -7.00 -1.94 -10.54
C LYS A 69 -6.28 -0.67 -10.12
N GLU A 70 -6.95 0.48 -10.20
CA GLU A 70 -6.36 1.76 -9.82
C GLU A 70 -6.22 1.91 -8.30
N MET A 71 -7.24 1.51 -7.53
CA MET A 71 -7.18 1.52 -6.07
C MET A 71 -6.02 0.68 -5.54
N GLN A 72 -5.77 -0.51 -6.12
CA GLN A 72 -4.62 -1.33 -5.76
C GLN A 72 -3.29 -0.61 -6.05
N ARG A 73 -3.17 0.12 -7.16
CA ARG A 73 -1.95 0.87 -7.52
C ARG A 73 -1.70 2.01 -6.53
N ILE A 74 -2.75 2.77 -6.21
CA ILE A 74 -2.67 3.86 -5.23
C ILE A 74 -2.31 3.31 -3.85
N ALA A 75 -2.94 2.23 -3.42
CA ALA A 75 -2.65 1.60 -2.13
C ALA A 75 -1.21 1.03 -2.06
N LEU A 76 -0.71 0.45 -3.16
CA LEU A 76 0.69 0.03 -3.26
C LEU A 76 1.66 1.21 -3.15
N MET A 77 1.40 2.30 -3.87
CA MET A 77 2.20 3.52 -3.78
C MET A 77 2.21 4.06 -2.35
N ALA A 78 1.03 4.17 -1.73
CA ALA A 78 0.87 4.62 -0.36
C ALA A 78 1.64 3.76 0.66
N CYS A 79 1.68 2.44 0.49
CA CYS A 79 2.45 1.55 1.35
C CYS A 79 3.95 1.85 1.38
N TYR A 80 4.53 2.28 0.25
CA TYR A 80 5.95 2.57 0.14
C TYR A 80 6.30 4.05 0.37
N THR A 81 5.32 4.95 0.33
CA THR A 81 5.50 6.39 0.63
C THR A 81 5.17 6.75 2.07
N LEU A 82 4.03 6.29 2.59
CA LEU A 82 3.49 6.77 3.87
C LEU A 82 4.03 5.98 5.07
N GLN A 83 4.51 4.76 4.86
CA GLN A 83 5.15 3.96 5.90
C GLN A 83 6.65 3.81 5.60
N PRO A 84 7.52 3.94 6.61
CA PRO A 84 8.91 3.55 6.49
C PRO A 84 9.07 2.17 5.87
N ALA A 85 10.10 2.02 5.02
CA ALA A 85 10.30 0.81 4.27
C ALA A 85 10.44 -0.40 5.21
N LEU A 86 9.49 -1.32 5.11
CA LEU A 86 9.54 -2.59 5.82
C LEU A 86 10.66 -3.46 5.22
N ARG A 87 11.29 -4.28 6.08
CA ARG A 87 12.22 -5.33 5.61
C ARG A 87 11.49 -6.39 4.78
N ALA A 88 10.22 -6.63 5.12
CA ALA A 88 9.29 -7.47 4.36
C ALA A 88 8.55 -6.65 3.30
N ASP A 89 8.27 -7.25 2.13
CA ASP A 89 7.45 -6.60 1.12
C ASP A 89 5.97 -6.68 1.51
N TRP A 90 5.24 -5.58 1.35
CA TRP A 90 3.81 -5.47 1.69
C TRP A 90 2.94 -6.55 1.05
N SER A 91 3.33 -7.01 -0.14
CA SER A 91 2.63 -8.10 -0.82
C SER A 91 2.80 -9.48 -0.21
N THR A 92 3.82 -9.67 0.62
CA THR A 92 4.11 -10.96 1.26
C THR A 92 3.42 -11.11 2.61
N LEU A 93 2.81 -10.03 3.11
CA LEU A 93 2.11 -10.02 4.39
C LEU A 93 0.78 -10.77 4.25
N ARG A 94 0.60 -11.81 5.07
CA ARG A 94 -0.68 -12.50 5.19
C ARG A 94 -1.67 -11.68 6.00
N LEU A 95 -2.88 -11.51 5.50
CA LEU A 95 -3.92 -10.72 6.13
C LEU A 95 -4.64 -11.53 7.21
N THR A 96 -4.89 -10.91 8.37
CA THR A 96 -5.65 -11.54 9.45
C THR A 96 -6.42 -10.53 10.30
N SER A 97 -7.63 -10.88 10.73
CA SER A 97 -8.40 -10.12 11.72
C SER A 97 -8.25 -10.66 13.15
N ARG A 98 -7.47 -11.72 13.35
CA ARG A 98 -7.34 -12.43 14.62
C ARG A 98 -5.95 -12.26 15.20
N LEU A 99 -5.75 -11.21 16.00
CA LEU A 99 -4.43 -10.87 16.58
C LEU A 99 -3.87 -11.97 17.49
N ARG A 100 -4.72 -12.60 18.30
CA ARG A 100 -4.30 -13.62 19.29
C ARG A 100 -3.94 -14.97 18.67
N SER A 101 -4.32 -15.20 17.42
CA SER A 101 -4.10 -16.47 16.72
C SER A 101 -3.18 -16.29 15.51
N ILE A 102 -2.31 -15.27 15.53
CA ILE A 102 -1.29 -15.09 14.50
C ILE A 102 -0.21 -16.16 14.73
N PRO A 103 0.04 -17.06 13.75
CA PRO A 103 1.11 -18.04 13.84
C PRO A 103 2.48 -17.38 14.01
N ASP A 104 3.38 -18.07 14.71
CA ASP A 104 4.75 -17.60 14.97
C ASP A 104 5.68 -17.68 13.75
N GLN A 105 5.15 -18.10 12.59
CA GLN A 105 5.86 -18.13 11.33
C GLN A 105 5.32 -17.07 10.36
N GLY A 106 6.24 -16.42 9.65
CA GLY A 106 5.94 -15.46 8.58
C GLY A 106 5.57 -14.06 9.08
N ASN A 107 5.25 -13.19 8.12
CA ASN A 107 4.89 -11.80 8.39
C ASN A 107 3.41 -11.58 8.08
N TRP A 108 2.74 -10.83 8.94
CA TRP A 108 1.29 -10.68 8.94
C TRP A 108 0.89 -9.22 8.91
N LEU A 109 -0.22 -8.95 8.23
CA LEU A 109 -0.94 -7.70 8.32
C LEU A 109 -2.22 -7.95 9.12
N TYR A 110 -2.19 -7.52 10.38
CA TYR A 110 -3.37 -7.52 11.22
C TYR A 110 -4.26 -6.32 10.89
N PHE A 111 -5.57 -6.51 10.86
CA PHE A 111 -6.53 -5.43 10.73
C PHE A 111 -7.70 -5.58 11.70
N LYS A 112 -8.26 -4.45 12.15
CA LYS A 112 -9.45 -4.40 13.03
C LYS A 112 -10.38 -3.30 12.58
N LYS A 113 -11.68 -3.57 12.53
CA LYS A 113 -12.69 -2.55 12.23
C LYS A 113 -12.70 -1.48 13.32
N ALA A 114 -12.69 -0.22 12.92
CA ALA A 114 -12.72 0.97 13.77
C ALA A 114 -13.68 1.99 13.13
N GLY A 115 -14.98 1.84 13.42
CA GLY A 115 -16.03 2.61 12.74
C GLY A 115 -16.12 2.29 11.25
N ARG A 116 -16.00 3.31 10.40
CA ARG A 116 -16.02 3.19 8.92
C ARG A 116 -14.66 2.80 8.32
N LEU A 117 -13.61 2.78 9.14
CA LEU A 117 -12.23 2.45 8.74
C LEU A 117 -11.76 1.15 9.40
N TYR A 118 -10.57 0.72 9.02
CA TYR A 118 -9.79 -0.30 9.71
C TYR A 118 -8.53 0.34 10.30
N THR A 119 -8.12 -0.14 11.47
CA THR A 119 -6.74 0.02 11.95
C THR A 119 -5.91 -1.16 11.47
N PHE A 120 -4.62 -0.93 11.25
CA PHE A 120 -3.70 -1.95 10.73
C PHE A 120 -2.43 -2.02 11.57
N ARG A 121 -1.91 -3.24 11.75
CA ARG A 121 -0.60 -3.51 12.37
C ARG A 121 0.16 -4.49 11.51
N VAL A 122 1.42 -4.19 11.24
CA VAL A 122 2.36 -5.15 10.65
C VAL A 122 2.98 -5.95 11.79
N VAL A 123 2.76 -7.26 11.79
CA VAL A 123 3.33 -8.20 12.78
C VAL A 123 4.42 -8.99 12.07
N MET A 124 5.67 -8.69 12.40
CA MET A 124 6.84 -9.39 11.87
C MET A 124 7.31 -10.39 12.91
N GLN A 125 7.26 -11.68 12.61
CA GLN A 125 7.69 -12.72 13.54
C GLN A 125 9.22 -12.88 13.53
N ASP A 126 9.84 -12.81 12.34
CA ASP A 126 11.29 -12.94 12.16
C ASP A 126 11.97 -11.60 11.86
N PHE A 127 11.77 -10.60 12.74
CA PHE A 127 12.45 -9.31 12.56
C PHE A 127 13.88 -9.36 13.15
N LYS A 128 14.87 -9.00 12.34
CA LYS A 128 16.26 -8.84 12.77
C LYS A 128 16.76 -7.47 12.30
N ASN A 129 17.36 -6.69 13.19
CA ASN A 129 18.20 -5.55 12.84
C ASN A 129 19.45 -5.55 13.74
N SER A 130 20.29 -4.51 13.69
CA SER A 130 21.50 -4.42 14.52
C SER A 130 21.23 -4.26 16.02
N ARG A 131 19.98 -3.99 16.43
CA ARG A 131 19.57 -3.67 17.81
C ARG A 131 18.52 -4.63 18.39
N HIS A 132 17.80 -5.39 17.56
CA HIS A 132 16.67 -6.24 17.96
C HIS A 132 16.60 -7.52 17.12
N MET A 133 16.26 -8.62 17.79
CA MET A 133 15.99 -9.92 17.18
C MET A 133 14.70 -10.48 17.78
N GLY A 134 13.75 -10.87 16.93
CA GLY A 134 12.49 -11.49 17.32
C GLY A 134 11.27 -10.71 16.85
N LYS A 135 10.12 -10.95 17.50
CA LYS A 135 8.84 -10.36 17.10
C LYS A 135 8.86 -8.84 17.19
N THR A 136 8.33 -8.18 16.17
CA THR A 136 8.11 -6.72 16.15
C THR A 136 6.73 -6.41 15.59
N THR A 137 6.02 -5.50 16.25
CA THR A 137 4.74 -4.98 15.76
C THR A 137 4.90 -3.51 15.40
N LEU A 138 4.50 -3.14 14.19
CA LEU A 138 4.50 -1.75 13.72
C LEU A 138 3.06 -1.31 13.49
N GLU A 139 2.67 -0.20 14.11
CA GLU A 139 1.41 0.46 13.81
C GLU A 139 1.50 1.12 12.43
N VAL A 140 0.43 0.97 11.65
CA VAL A 140 0.30 1.63 10.36
C VAL A 140 -0.21 3.06 10.58
N LYS A 141 0.46 4.05 9.97
CA LYS A 141 0.05 5.46 10.08
C LYS A 141 -1.40 5.67 9.61
N ARG A 142 -2.06 6.67 10.20
CA ARG A 142 -3.49 6.97 9.94
C ARG A 142 -3.81 7.16 8.46
N ASP A 143 -2.99 7.90 7.73
CA ASP A 143 -3.26 8.20 6.31
C ASP A 143 -3.10 6.97 5.43
N LEU A 144 -2.13 6.11 5.74
CA LEU A 144 -2.02 4.81 5.09
C LEU A 144 -3.22 3.92 5.44
N ALA A 145 -3.62 3.88 6.71
CA ALA A 145 -4.79 3.11 7.15
C ALA A 145 -6.07 3.53 6.42
N TYR A 146 -6.24 4.83 6.11
CA TYR A 146 -7.35 5.31 5.30
C TYR A 146 -7.36 4.69 3.90
N VAL A 147 -6.22 4.76 3.19
CA VAL A 147 -6.07 4.19 1.84
C VAL A 147 -6.25 2.67 1.85
N LEU A 148 -5.64 1.98 2.81
CA LEU A 148 -5.75 0.53 2.97
C LEU A 148 -7.18 0.10 3.32
N SER A 149 -7.91 0.91 4.08
CA SER A 149 -9.31 0.62 4.41
C SER A 149 -10.18 0.64 3.17
N ALA A 150 -10.07 1.69 2.33
CA ALA A 150 -10.81 1.77 1.08
C ALA A 150 -10.48 0.58 0.16
N TRP A 151 -9.20 0.22 0.04
CA TRP A 151 -8.77 -0.90 -0.78
C TRP A 151 -9.29 -2.25 -0.25
N LEU A 152 -9.14 -2.52 1.05
CA LEU A 152 -9.59 -3.79 1.65
C LEU A 152 -11.09 -3.99 1.48
N ARG A 153 -11.91 -2.94 1.64
CA ARG A 153 -13.36 -3.03 1.42
C ARG A 153 -13.71 -3.42 0.00
N VAL A 154 -13.05 -2.80 -0.99
CA VAL A 154 -13.25 -3.16 -2.41
C VAL A 154 -12.83 -4.62 -2.65
N LEU A 155 -11.68 -5.01 -2.12
CA LEU A 155 -11.16 -6.35 -2.30
C LEU A 155 -12.07 -7.43 -1.69
N GLN A 156 -12.66 -7.17 -0.52
CA GLN A 156 -13.63 -8.06 0.14
C GLN A 156 -14.96 -8.18 -0.63
N GLN A 157 -15.35 -7.19 -1.42
CA GLN A 157 -16.51 -7.30 -2.32
C GLN A 157 -16.19 -8.10 -3.59
N LEU A 158 -14.92 -8.15 -3.98
CA LEU A 158 -14.47 -8.84 -5.19
C LEU A 158 -14.02 -10.28 -4.92
N GLN A 159 -13.69 -10.63 -3.68
CA GLN A 159 -13.18 -11.94 -3.27
C GLN A 159 -13.72 -12.35 -1.91
N ASP A 160 -14.29 -13.55 -1.85
CA ASP A 160 -14.85 -14.12 -0.62
C ASP A 160 -13.77 -14.33 0.45
N ARG A 161 -12.58 -14.76 0.04
CA ARG A 161 -11.44 -15.01 0.94
C ARG A 161 -10.22 -14.20 0.51
N VAL A 162 -9.87 -13.22 1.33
CA VAL A 162 -8.70 -12.36 1.13
C VAL A 162 -7.57 -12.80 2.05
N GLU A 163 -6.59 -13.53 1.50
CA GLU A 163 -5.38 -13.95 2.24
C GLU A 163 -4.24 -12.93 2.14
N TYR A 164 -4.15 -12.19 1.04
CA TYR A 164 -3.12 -11.18 0.80
C TYR A 164 -3.77 -9.87 0.35
N LEU A 165 -3.20 -8.74 0.76
CA LEU A 165 -3.74 -7.44 0.39
C LEU A 165 -3.41 -7.06 -1.06
N PHE A 166 -2.32 -7.55 -1.62
CA PHE A 166 -1.79 -7.06 -2.90
C PHE A 166 -1.46 -8.17 -3.90
N ILE A 167 -1.00 -7.74 -5.08
CA ILE A 167 -0.65 -8.55 -6.26
C ILE A 167 -1.82 -9.34 -6.84
N TRP A 168 -3.01 -8.76 -6.76
CA TRP A 168 -4.15 -9.27 -7.50
C TRP A 168 -4.03 -8.89 -8.98
N SER A 169 -4.17 -9.88 -9.85
CA SER A 169 -4.31 -9.73 -11.29
C SER A 169 -5.77 -9.82 -11.68
N PHE A 170 -6.21 -8.84 -12.45
CA PHE A 170 -7.58 -8.71 -12.92
C PHE A 170 -7.62 -9.06 -14.41
N ARG A 171 -7.83 -10.34 -14.73
CA ARG A 171 -7.88 -10.86 -16.10
C ARG A 171 -9.23 -11.51 -16.36
N GLN A 172 -9.87 -11.15 -17.48
CA GLN A 172 -11.08 -11.81 -17.99
C GLN A 172 -12.18 -12.01 -16.91
N GLY A 173 -12.44 -10.98 -16.09
CA GLY A 173 -13.46 -11.04 -15.04
C GLY A 173 -13.11 -11.90 -13.82
N ARG A 174 -11.89 -12.48 -13.76
CA ARG A 174 -11.37 -13.21 -12.60
C ARG A 174 -10.27 -12.43 -11.90
N LEU A 175 -10.31 -12.47 -10.56
CA LEU A 175 -9.23 -11.99 -9.73
C LEU A 175 -8.34 -13.17 -9.32
N THR A 176 -7.05 -13.04 -9.55
CA THR A 176 -6.07 -14.09 -9.21
C THR A 176 -4.93 -13.47 -8.42
N HIS A 177 -4.59 -14.06 -7.28
CA HIS A 177 -3.42 -13.65 -6.51
C HIS A 177 -2.15 -14.13 -7.23
N VAL A 178 -1.20 -13.23 -7.46
CA VAL A 178 0.08 -13.55 -8.08
C VAL A 178 1.17 -13.52 -7.01
N ALA A 179 1.50 -14.69 -6.46
CA ALA A 179 2.56 -14.82 -5.46
C ALA A 179 3.95 -14.70 -6.11
N SER A 180 4.45 -13.47 -6.32
CA SER A 180 5.84 -13.28 -6.75
C SER A 180 6.39 -11.91 -6.33
N ARG A 181 7.45 -11.91 -5.52
CA ARG A 181 8.23 -10.72 -5.14
C ARG A 181 8.75 -9.96 -6.37
N ASN A 182 9.20 -10.70 -7.39
CA ASN A 182 9.72 -10.14 -8.64
C ASN A 182 8.62 -9.42 -9.45
N SER A 183 7.36 -9.87 -9.34
CA SER A 183 6.22 -9.21 -9.98
C SER A 183 5.98 -7.83 -9.37
N LEU A 184 6.09 -7.68 -8.04
CA LEU A 184 5.91 -6.39 -7.38
C LEU A 184 7.07 -5.43 -7.70
N ALA A 185 8.31 -5.89 -7.61
CA ALA A 185 9.49 -5.07 -7.89
C ALA A 185 9.46 -4.43 -9.29
N ARG A 186 8.88 -5.11 -10.28
CA ARG A 186 8.67 -4.57 -11.64
C ARG A 186 7.46 -3.64 -11.77
N ARG A 187 6.45 -3.79 -10.91
CA ARG A 187 5.22 -2.98 -10.93
C ARG A 187 5.43 -1.63 -10.26
N ILE A 188 6.20 -1.57 -9.18
CA ILE A 188 6.39 -0.35 -8.38
C ILE A 188 6.93 0.83 -9.22
N PRO A 189 8.02 0.70 -9.99
CA PRO A 189 8.50 1.82 -10.81
C PRO A 189 7.48 2.29 -11.85
N ARG A 190 6.70 1.36 -12.43
CA ARG A 190 5.64 1.72 -13.39
C ARG A 190 4.48 2.47 -12.73
N ILE A 191 4.14 2.11 -11.49
CA ILE A 191 3.12 2.81 -10.71
C ILE A 191 3.60 4.23 -10.42
N PHE A 192 4.80 4.38 -9.86
CA PHE A 192 5.35 5.71 -9.57
C PHE A 192 5.48 6.58 -10.83
N ASN A 193 5.95 6.02 -11.95
CA ASN A 193 5.99 6.76 -13.21
C ASN A 193 4.61 7.24 -13.67
N ALA A 194 3.56 6.42 -13.46
CA ALA A 194 2.20 6.77 -13.90
C ALA A 194 1.54 7.88 -13.05
N TYR A 195 1.91 8.01 -11.78
CA TYR A 195 1.28 8.98 -10.86
C TYR A 195 2.19 10.18 -10.54
N ALA A 196 3.49 9.96 -10.39
CA ALA A 196 4.48 10.96 -9.99
C ALA A 196 5.45 11.33 -11.12
N GLY A 197 5.30 10.76 -12.33
CA GLY A 197 6.16 11.06 -13.48
C GLY A 197 7.60 10.53 -13.37
N THR A 198 7.95 9.87 -12.26
CA THR A 198 9.31 9.35 -11.99
C THR A 198 9.25 7.88 -11.59
N PRO A 199 10.08 6.99 -12.17
CA PRO A 199 10.02 5.54 -11.91
C PRO A 199 10.76 5.13 -10.63
N LEU A 200 10.26 5.50 -9.45
CA LEU A 200 10.87 5.18 -8.16
C LEU A 200 10.81 3.67 -7.83
N THR A 201 11.90 3.12 -7.29
CA THR A 201 12.00 1.73 -6.83
C THR A 201 11.78 1.60 -5.31
N VAL A 202 11.56 0.38 -4.82
CA VAL A 202 11.49 0.10 -3.38
C VAL A 202 12.78 0.49 -2.65
N ASN A 203 13.93 0.35 -3.30
CA ASN A 203 15.21 0.74 -2.71
C ASN A 203 15.36 2.26 -2.62
N ASP A 204 14.86 3.01 -3.62
CA ASP A 204 14.81 4.47 -3.51
C ASP A 204 14.02 4.85 -2.25
N MET A 205 12.84 4.28 -2.04
CA MET A 205 12.00 4.52 -0.85
C MET A 205 12.65 4.09 0.48
N ARG A 206 13.66 3.22 0.47
CA ARG A 206 14.41 2.83 1.68
C ARG A 206 15.44 3.86 2.10
N HIS A 207 15.96 4.65 1.18
CA HIS A 207 16.92 5.72 1.49
C HIS A 207 16.25 7.00 1.96
N ILE A 208 14.92 7.01 1.94
CA ILE A 208 14.06 8.16 2.20
C ILE A 208 13.63 8.22 3.68
N HIS A 209 13.64 7.07 4.35
CA HIS A 209 13.28 6.88 5.75
C HIS A 209 14.47 6.34 6.54
#